data_AF-A0A959LLL3-F1
#
_entry.id   AF-A0A959LLL3-F1
#
_cell.length_a   1.000
_cell.length_b   1.000
_cell.length_c   1.000
_cell.angle_alpha   90.00
_cell.angle_beta   90.00
_cell.angle_gamma   90.00
#
_symmetry.space_group_name_H-M   'P 1'
#
loop_
_entity.id
_entity.type
_entity.pdbx_description
1 polymer ?
#
loop_
_entity_poly.entity_id
_entity_poly.type
_entity_poly.pdbx_seq_one_letter_code
_entity_poly.pdbx_strand_id
1 'polypeptide(L)'
;MNRVFKWLIVVLAVLNFGFMAFDGSRALLVGDYVRPETGEYAGQLGPWSRLVTSVGVDPVGTPMKVIFLTFGVLGLVFAVSYAMKVRNAGRYLLFLNVLSLWYLVPGTVSSMIQIILLLMTRLKKQE
;
A
#
# COMPACT_ATOMS: atom_id res chain seq x y z
N MET A 1 -2.56 -20.02 12.75
CA MET A 1 -3.07 -19.09 11.72
C MET A 1 -3.92 -19.89 10.74
N ASN A 2 -5.19 -19.52 10.55
CA ASN A 2 -6.00 -20.12 9.49
C ASN A 2 -5.31 -19.83 8.14
N ARG A 3 -5.08 -20.88 7.34
CA ARG A 3 -4.39 -20.78 6.05
C ARG A 3 -5.07 -19.74 5.14
N VAL A 4 -6.39 -19.61 5.25
CA VAL A 4 -7.20 -18.62 4.52
C VAL A 4 -6.81 -17.20 4.88
N PHE A 5 -6.80 -16.84 6.18
CA PHE A 5 -6.47 -15.47 6.61
C PHE A 5 -5.05 -15.06 6.24
N LYS A 6 -4.08 -15.99 6.31
CA LYS A 6 -2.71 -15.74 5.86
C LYS A 6 -2.70 -15.26 4.42
N TRP A 7 -3.33 -16.04 3.53
CA TRP A 7 -3.30 -15.76 2.11
C TRP A 7 -4.14 -14.55 1.74
N LEU A 8 -5.24 -14.29 2.46
CA LEU A 8 -6.00 -13.06 2.31
C LEU A 8 -5.14 -11.82 2.58
N ILE A 9 -4.38 -11.81 3.69
CA ILE A 9 -3.43 -10.72 3.99
C ILE A 9 -2.40 -10.57 2.87
N VAL A 10 -1.81 -11.68 2.42
CA VAL A 10 -0.77 -11.65 1.37
C VAL A 10 -1.32 -11.11 0.05
N VAL A 11 -2.49 -11.57 -0.38
CA VAL A 11 -3.12 -11.12 -1.64
C VAL A 11 -3.46 -9.63 -1.55
N LEU A 12 -4.07 -9.18 -0.45
CA LEU A 12 -4.39 -7.77 -0.25
C LEU A 12 -3.12 -6.89 -0.24
N ALA A 13 -2.05 -7.36 0.41
CA ALA A 13 -0.76 -6.68 0.44
C ALA A 13 -0.15 -6.59 -0.96
N VAL A 14 -0.12 -7.70 -1.70
CA VAL A 14 0.45 -7.76 -3.05
C VAL A 14 -0.32 -6.88 -4.02
N LEU A 15 -1.65 -6.87 -3.98
CA LEU A 15 -2.46 -6.01 -4.84
C LEU A 15 -2.22 -4.53 -4.53
N ASN A 16 -2.25 -4.15 -3.24
CA ASN A 16 -2.10 -2.75 -2.83
C ASN A 16 -0.67 -2.23 -3.08
N PHE A 17 0.32 -2.89 -2.49
CA PHE A 17 1.72 -2.46 -2.58
C PHE A 17 2.32 -2.75 -3.97
N GLY A 18 1.85 -3.79 -4.66
CA GLY A 18 2.22 -4.04 -6.04
C GLY A 18 1.73 -2.94 -6.97
N PHE A 19 0.50 -2.47 -6.80
CA PHE A 19 0.01 -1.33 -7.57
C PHE A 19 0.79 -0.04 -7.25
N MET A 20 1.07 0.26 -5.97
CA MET A 20 1.95 1.39 -5.61
C MET A 20 3.34 1.31 -6.26
N ALA A 21 3.96 0.12 -6.24
CA ALA A 21 5.28 -0.09 -6.83
C ALA A 21 5.26 0.12 -8.34
N PHE A 22 4.24 -0.44 -9.01
CA PHE A 22 4.03 -0.27 -10.45
C PHE A 22 3.79 1.20 -10.80
N ASP A 23 2.86 1.86 -10.11
CA ASP A 23 2.43 3.23 -10.40
C ASP A 23 3.56 4.23 -10.11
N GLY A 24 4.28 4.06 -9.00
CA GLY A 24 5.49 4.84 -8.68
C GLY A 24 6.62 4.62 -9.68
N SER A 25 6.87 3.38 -10.11
CA SER A 25 7.87 3.07 -11.15
C SER A 25 7.51 3.73 -12.48
N ARG A 26 6.25 3.59 -12.91
CA ARG A 26 5.73 4.25 -14.11
C ARG A 26 5.89 5.75 -14.02
N ALA A 27 5.54 6.36 -12.89
CA ALA A 27 5.63 7.80 -12.72
C ALA A 27 7.08 8.32 -12.78
N LEU A 28 8.07 7.52 -12.36
CA LEU A 28 9.49 7.84 -12.52
C LEU A 28 9.98 7.66 -13.96
N LEU A 29 9.53 6.61 -14.65
CA LEU A 29 10.02 6.26 -16.01
C LEU A 29 9.31 7.02 -17.12
N VAL A 30 7.99 7.17 -17.03
CA VAL A 30 7.11 7.78 -18.03
C VAL A 30 6.80 9.25 -17.69
N GLY A 31 7.01 9.65 -16.43
CA GLY A 31 6.80 11.02 -15.96
C GLY A 31 5.45 11.25 -15.28
N ASP A 32 4.52 10.30 -15.33
CA ASP A 32 3.19 10.45 -14.73
C ASP A 32 2.63 9.15 -14.13
N TYR A 33 1.69 9.30 -13.19
CA TYR A 33 0.92 8.21 -12.60
C TYR A 33 -0.16 7.71 -13.56
N VAL A 34 -0.72 6.54 -13.26
CA VAL A 34 -1.93 6.05 -13.93
C VAL A 34 -3.09 6.98 -13.59
N ARG A 35 -3.76 7.48 -14.63
CA ARG A 35 -4.93 8.34 -14.52
C ARG A 35 -6.04 7.82 -15.44
N PRO A 36 -7.32 8.00 -15.09
CA PRO A 36 -8.41 7.72 -16.02
C PRO A 36 -8.27 8.58 -17.28
N GLU A 37 -8.38 7.98 -18.47
CA GLU A 37 -8.32 8.72 -19.74
C GLU A 37 -9.68 9.34 -20.11
N THR A 38 -10.77 8.78 -19.59
CA THR A 38 -12.15 9.18 -19.92
C THR A 38 -13.04 9.22 -18.68
N GLY A 39 -14.22 9.84 -18.81
CA GLY A 39 -15.20 9.97 -17.73
C GLY A 39 -15.03 11.22 -16.86
N GLU A 40 -15.84 11.32 -15.79
CA GLU A 40 -15.89 12.47 -14.88
C GLU A 40 -14.55 12.79 -14.20
N TYR A 41 -13.72 11.76 -13.97
CA TYR A 41 -12.42 11.86 -13.32
C TYR A 41 -11.23 11.80 -14.31
N ALA A 42 -11.47 12.05 -15.59
CA ALA A 42 -10.43 12.01 -16.61
C ALA A 42 -9.27 12.97 -16.29
N GLY A 43 -8.03 12.49 -16.42
CA GLY A 43 -6.81 13.26 -16.16
C GLY A 43 -6.54 13.60 -14.69
N GLN A 44 -7.42 13.19 -13.76
CA GLN A 44 -7.25 13.44 -12.34
C GLN A 44 -6.35 12.39 -11.68
N LEU A 45 -5.56 12.85 -10.70
CA LEU A 45 -4.88 11.95 -9.77
C LEU A 45 -5.86 11.37 -8.75
N GLY A 46 -5.45 10.28 -8.10
CA GLY A 46 -6.22 9.70 -7.01
C GLY A 46 -6.44 10.69 -5.86
N PRO A 47 -7.45 10.46 -4.99
CA PRO A 47 -7.82 11.37 -3.90
C PRO A 47 -6.67 11.69 -2.92
N TRP A 48 -5.70 10.77 -2.78
CA TRP A 48 -4.47 10.98 -2.02
C TRP A 48 -3.71 12.24 -2.43
N SER A 49 -3.78 12.65 -3.70
CA SER A 49 -3.08 13.84 -4.21
C SER A 49 -3.51 15.12 -3.50
N ARG A 50 -4.79 15.24 -3.13
CA ARG A 50 -5.30 16.40 -2.39
C ARG A 50 -4.69 16.51 -1.00
N LEU A 51 -4.52 15.37 -0.32
CA LEU A 51 -3.90 15.31 1.00
C LEU A 51 -2.41 15.67 0.91
N VAL A 52 -1.71 15.15 -0.10
CA VAL A 52 -0.28 15.46 -0.35
C VAL A 52 -0.09 16.94 -0.65
N THR A 53 -0.91 17.50 -1.54
CA THR A 53 -0.90 18.94 -1.84
C THR A 53 -1.23 19.79 -0.60
N SER A 54 -2.17 19.36 0.25
CA SER A 54 -2.54 20.13 1.47
C SER A 54 -1.41 20.25 2.49
N VAL A 55 -0.42 19.35 2.46
CA VAL A 55 0.78 19.42 3.31
C VAL A 55 1.97 20.05 2.59
N GLY A 56 1.75 20.66 1.42
CA GLY A 56 2.76 21.39 0.66
C GLY A 56 3.69 20.52 -0.19
N VAL A 57 3.35 19.25 -0.41
CA VAL A 57 4.13 18.35 -1.27
C VAL A 57 3.53 18.33 -2.67
N ASP A 58 4.37 18.45 -3.69
CA ASP A 58 3.94 18.27 -5.09
C ASP A 58 3.62 16.79 -5.36
N PRO A 59 2.37 16.43 -5.65
CA PRO A 59 1.97 15.04 -5.86
C PRO A 59 2.56 14.41 -7.13
N VAL A 60 3.01 15.21 -8.12
CA VAL A 60 3.67 14.71 -9.35
C VAL A 60 5.20 14.84 -9.26
N GLY A 61 5.70 15.47 -8.19
CA GLY A 61 7.11 15.64 -7.95
C GLY A 61 7.86 14.33 -7.76
N THR A 62 9.13 14.30 -8.15
CA THR A 62 10.04 13.15 -7.96
C THR A 62 10.02 12.59 -6.53
N PRO A 63 10.00 13.39 -5.44
CA PRO A 63 9.93 12.85 -4.10
C PRO A 63 8.72 11.96 -3.87
N MET A 64 7.54 12.37 -4.38
CA MET A 64 6.31 11.61 -4.21
C MET A 64 6.34 10.29 -4.96
N LYS A 65 6.91 10.30 -6.17
CA LYS A 65 7.09 9.10 -7.00
C LYS A 65 8.02 8.08 -6.33
N VAL A 66 9.11 8.56 -5.72
CA VAL A 66 10.03 7.73 -4.92
C VAL A 66 9.34 7.18 -3.68
N ILE A 67 8.52 7.97 -2.98
CA ILE A 67 7.72 7.51 -1.82
C ILE A 67 6.82 6.35 -2.24
N PHE A 68 6.05 6.50 -3.32
CA PHE A 68 5.19 5.44 -3.86
C PHE A 68 5.96 4.16 -4.14
N LEU A 69 7.06 4.26 -4.88
CA LEU A 69 7.89 3.11 -5.21
C LEU A 69 8.46 2.44 -3.96
N THR A 70 8.95 3.23 -3.00
CA THR A 70 9.52 2.73 -1.76
C THR A 70 8.48 1.99 -0.92
N PHE A 71 7.30 2.58 -0.73
CA PHE A 71 6.18 1.93 -0.03
C PHE A 71 5.78 0.62 -0.72
N GLY A 72 5.66 0.66 -2.05
CA GLY A 72 5.30 -0.52 -2.83
C GLY A 72 6.31 -1.65 -2.69
N VAL A 73 7.60 -1.36 -2.86
CA VAL A 73 8.68 -2.36 -2.74
C VAL A 73 8.80 -2.90 -1.32
N LEU A 74 8.81 -2.05 -0.30
CA LEU A 74 8.86 -2.49 1.10
C LEU A 74 7.64 -3.35 1.46
N GLY A 75 6.46 -2.99 0.97
CA GLY A 75 5.24 -3.75 1.19
C GLY A 75 5.29 -5.13 0.55
N LEU A 76 5.81 -5.24 -0.67
CA LEU A 76 6.03 -6.53 -1.32
C LEU A 76 7.05 -7.39 -0.56
N VAL A 77 8.17 -6.80 -0.13
CA VAL A 77 9.19 -7.50 0.69
C VAL A 77 8.59 -8.03 1.98
N PHE A 78 7.78 -7.22 2.69
CA PHE A 78 7.12 -7.65 3.92
C PHE A 78 6.00 -8.66 3.68
N ALA A 79 5.27 -8.57 2.56
CA ALA A 79 4.28 -9.57 2.17
C ALA A 79 4.92 -10.94 1.92
N VAL A 80 6.02 -10.99 1.16
CA VAL A 80 6.79 -12.22 0.93
C VAL A 80 7.39 -12.75 2.24
N SER A 81 8.00 -11.87 3.04
CA SER A 81 8.55 -12.23 4.36
C SER A 81 7.47 -12.82 5.29
N TYR A 82 6.27 -12.24 5.28
CA TYR A 82 5.12 -12.75 6.03
C TYR A 82 4.64 -14.10 5.49
N ALA A 83 4.61 -14.28 4.17
CA ALA A 83 4.30 -15.55 3.53
C ALA A 83 5.31 -16.64 3.90
N MET A 84 6.60 -16.31 4.00
CA MET A 84 7.68 -17.20 4.41
C MET A 84 7.77 -17.42 5.93
N LYS A 85 6.89 -16.79 6.73
CA LYS A 85 6.88 -16.83 8.20
C LYS A 85 8.17 -16.30 8.83
N VAL A 86 8.83 -15.34 8.20
CA VAL A 86 10.01 -14.66 8.77
C VAL A 86 9.64 -13.97 10.09
N ARG A 87 10.55 -14.02 11.06
CA ARG A 87 10.36 -13.42 12.39
C ARG A 87 10.00 -11.93 12.26
N ASN A 88 8.99 -11.49 13.01
CA ASN A 88 8.49 -10.11 13.04
C ASN A 88 7.90 -9.56 11.73
N ALA A 89 7.84 -10.31 10.62
CA ALA A 89 7.31 -9.81 9.35
C ALA A 89 5.90 -9.23 9.47
N GLY A 90 5.02 -9.88 10.25
CA GLY A 90 3.66 -9.36 10.49
C GLY A 90 3.62 -8.03 11.25
N ARG A 91 4.63 -7.74 12.08
CA ARG A 91 4.77 -6.44 12.75
C ARG A 91 5.09 -5.33 11.75
N TYR A 92 6.06 -5.60 10.87
CA TYR A 92 6.51 -4.63 9.89
C TYR A 92 5.45 -4.39 8.81
N LEU A 93 4.77 -5.45 8.37
CA LEU A 93 3.63 -5.33 7.46
C LEU A 93 2.46 -4.55 8.09
N LEU A 94 2.18 -4.76 9.39
CA LEU A 94 1.19 -3.97 10.12
C LEU A 94 1.56 -2.49 10.16
N PHE A 95 2.81 -2.19 10.55
CA PHE A 95 3.32 -0.82 10.61
C PHE A 95 3.22 -0.12 9.25
N LEU A 96 3.62 -0.81 8.18
CA LEU A 96 3.55 -0.25 6.83
C LEU A 96 2.10 -0.01 6.37
N ASN A 97 1.18 -0.91 6.69
CA ASN A 97 -0.26 -0.71 6.39
C ASN A 97 -0.85 0.51 7.11
N VAL A 98 -0.41 0.79 8.34
CA VAL A 98 -0.81 2.02 9.05
C VAL A 98 -0.25 3.25 8.34
N LEU A 99 1.02 3.21 7.97
CA LEU A 99 1.66 4.30 7.24
C LEU A 99 1.09 4.50 5.83
N SER A 100 0.48 3.49 5.20
CA SER A 100 -0.11 3.61 3.86
C SER A 100 -1.56 4.10 3.85
N LEU A 101 -2.16 4.43 5.00
CA LEU A 101 -3.58 4.85 5.07
C LEU A 101 -3.88 6.14 4.30
N TRP A 102 -2.87 6.96 3.99
CA TRP A 102 -3.02 8.16 3.16
C TRP A 102 -3.28 7.85 1.67
N TYR A 103 -3.08 6.60 1.21
CA TYR A 103 -3.24 6.17 -0.19
C TYR A 103 -4.72 5.91 -0.60
N LEU A 104 -5.61 6.81 -0.17
CA LEU A 104 -7.05 6.79 -0.45
C LEU A 104 -7.35 6.52 -1.93
N VAL A 105 -8.42 5.80 -2.31
CA VAL A 105 -9.46 5.11 -1.52
C VAL A 105 -9.22 3.58 -1.45
N PRO A 106 -8.96 2.86 -2.56
CA PRO A 106 -8.81 1.40 -2.50
C PRO A 106 -7.63 0.95 -1.62
N GLY A 107 -6.55 1.76 -1.57
CA GLY A 107 -5.40 1.48 -0.72
C GLY A 107 -5.72 1.51 0.77
N THR A 108 -6.53 2.48 1.20
CA THR A 108 -6.96 2.61 2.60
C THR A 108 -7.85 1.44 3.01
N VAL A 109 -8.83 1.06 2.18
CA VAL A 109 -9.72 -0.09 2.48
C VAL A 109 -8.92 -1.38 2.60
N SER A 110 -8.02 -1.65 1.65
CA SER A 110 -7.13 -2.81 1.72
C SER A 110 -6.26 -2.79 2.97
N SER A 111 -5.68 -1.63 3.31
CA SER A 111 -4.80 -1.48 4.47
C SER A 111 -5.55 -1.67 5.78
N MET A 112 -6.78 -1.16 5.90
CA MET A 112 -7.63 -1.34 7.09
C MET A 112 -7.99 -2.80 7.33
N ILE A 113 -8.39 -3.53 6.29
CA ILE A 113 -8.69 -4.96 6.41
C ILE A 113 -7.44 -5.72 6.87
N GLN A 114 -6.28 -5.42 6.28
CA GLN A 114 -5.02 -6.03 6.68
C GLN A 114 -4.65 -5.74 8.14
N ILE A 115 -4.81 -4.49 8.60
CA ILE A 115 -4.57 -4.09 10.00
C ILE A 115 -5.43 -4.94 10.94
N ILE A 116 -6.73 -5.03 10.68
CA ILE A 116 -7.66 -5.81 11.52
C ILE A 116 -7.22 -7.28 11.57
N LEU A 117 -6.96 -7.89 10.42
CA LEU A 117 -6.55 -9.30 10.35
C LEU A 117 -5.21 -9.56 11.07
N LEU A 118 -4.24 -8.66 10.94
CA LEU A 118 -2.92 -8.75 11.58
C LEU A 118 -3.01 -8.56 13.11
N LEU A 119 -3.88 -7.68 13.58
CA LEU A 119 -4.14 -7.49 15.02
C LEU A 119 -4.84 -8.71 15.62
N MET A 120 -5.89 -9.23 14.98
CA MET A 120 -6.58 -10.44 15.41
C MET A 120 -5.63 -11.65 15.50
N THR A 121 -4.70 -11.79 14.54
CA THR A 121 -3.71 -12.88 14.57
C THR A 121 -2.68 -12.72 15.68
N ARG A 122 -2.40 -11.48 16.13
CA ARG A 122 -1.50 -11.23 17.25
C ARG A 122 -2.15 -11.53 18.59
N LEU A 123 -3.38 -11.08 18.81
CA LEU A 123 -4.13 -11.34 20.04
C LEU A 123 -4.27 -12.84 20.29
N LYS A 124 -4.66 -13.61 19.28
CA LYS A 124 -4.77 -15.08 19.37
C LYS A 124 -3.43 -15.81 19.62
N LYS A 125 -2.29 -15.16 19.41
CA LYS A 125 -0.98 -15.76 19.70
C LYS A 125 -0.54 -15.53 21.17
N GLN A 126 -1.19 -14.61 21.88
CA GLN A 126 -0.87 -14.28 23.27
C GLN A 126 -1.75 -15.04 24.28
N GLU A 127 -2.90 -15.56 23.85
CA GLU A 127 -3.69 -16.58 24.54
C GLU A 127 -3.08 -17.98 24.35
#